data_AF-C4VAW5-F1
#
_entry.id   AF-C4VAW5-F1
#
_cell.length_a   1.000
_cell.length_b   1.000
_cell.length_c   1.000
_cell.angle_alpha   90.00
_cell.angle_beta   90.00
_cell.angle_gamma   90.00
#
_symmetry.space_group_name_H-M   'P 1'
#
loop_
_entity.id
_entity.type
_entity.pdbx_description
1 polymer ?
#
loop_
_entity_poly.entity_id
_entity_poly.type
_entity_poly.pdbx_seq_one_letter_code
_entity_poly.pdbx_strand_id
1 'polypeptide(L)'
;MEAIQTVGLSSDDCGQEDRRVLEELEILMYALELEIVEEEFWKNGIFERASRSLKIFMVRNVSKEEKVEDLRMKLIRKVREEEEEKERAMDLQNLIEM
;
A
#
# COMPACT_ATOMS: atom_id res chain seq x y z
N MET A 1 -22.06 36.65 3.68
CA MET A 1 -22.18 35.24 4.10
C MET A 1 -21.88 34.40 2.88
N GLU A 2 -20.65 33.94 2.74
CA GLU A 2 -20.29 32.99 1.70
C GLU A 2 -20.48 31.58 2.26
N ALA A 3 -21.37 30.82 1.63
CA ALA A 3 -21.51 29.41 1.89
C ALA A 3 -20.23 28.72 1.40
N ILE A 4 -19.42 28.21 2.33
CA ILE A 4 -18.37 27.27 2.00
C ILE A 4 -19.08 26.05 1.44
N GLN A 5 -19.04 25.90 0.11
CA GLN A 5 -19.32 24.63 -0.54
C GLN A 5 -18.27 23.66 0.00
N THR A 6 -18.67 22.87 0.99
CA THR A 6 -17.99 21.64 1.34
C THR A 6 -18.06 20.78 0.09
N VAL A 7 -17.01 20.85 -0.72
CA VAL A 7 -16.70 19.85 -1.71
C VAL A 7 -16.61 18.57 -0.91
N GLY A 8 -17.68 17.77 -0.97
CA GLY A 8 -17.63 16.40 -0.53
C GLY A 8 -16.52 15.76 -1.33
N LEU A 9 -15.39 15.54 -0.68
CA LEU A 9 -14.35 14.65 -1.17
C LEU A 9 -15.10 13.33 -1.40
N SER A 10 -15.35 13.00 -2.67
CA SER A 10 -16.01 11.75 -3.02
C SER A 10 -15.19 10.64 -2.37
N SER A 11 -15.88 9.76 -1.66
CA SER A 11 -15.34 8.70 -0.82
C SER A 11 -14.66 7.57 -1.61
N ASP A 12 -14.23 7.82 -2.85
CA ASP A 12 -13.72 6.81 -3.78
C ASP A 12 -12.21 6.54 -3.63
N ASP A 13 -11.46 7.41 -2.96
CA ASP A 13 -10.01 7.26 -2.78
C ASP A 13 -9.61 6.47 -1.51
N CYS A 14 -10.57 6.13 -0.64
CA CYS A 14 -10.31 5.61 0.71
C CYS A 14 -9.93 4.12 0.78
N GLY A 15 -9.62 3.46 -0.34
CA GLY A 15 -9.31 2.03 -0.31
C GLY A 15 -8.33 1.53 -1.37
N GLN A 16 -7.40 2.36 -1.81
CA GLN A 16 -6.30 1.92 -2.68
C GLN A 16 -4.95 2.20 -2.05
N GLU A 17 -4.90 2.49 -0.74
CA GLU A 17 -3.65 2.88 -0.10
C GLU A 17 -2.66 1.70 -0.09
N ASP A 18 -3.11 0.49 0.28
CA ASP A 18 -2.23 -0.67 0.30
C ASP A 18 -1.79 -1.08 -1.11
N ARG A 19 -2.67 -0.93 -2.12
CA ARG A 19 -2.31 -1.19 -3.53
C ARG A 19 -1.26 -0.22 -4.06
N ARG A 20 -1.43 1.08 -3.79
CA ARG A 20 -0.46 2.12 -4.18
C ARG A 20 0.90 1.88 -3.52
N VAL A 21 0.90 1.48 -2.24
CA VAL A 21 2.13 1.15 -1.50
C VAL A 21 2.80 -0.11 -2.08
N LEU A 22 2.05 -1.11 -2.52
CA LEU A 22 2.60 -2.29 -3.21
C LEU A 22 3.21 -1.92 -4.57
N GLU A 23 2.49 -1.16 -5.40
CA GLU A 23 3.00 -0.71 -6.71
C GLU A 23 4.29 0.10 -6.55
N GLU A 24 4.34 0.99 -5.56
CA GLU A 24 5.53 1.76 -5.23
C GLU A 24 6.72 0.84 -4.90
N LEU A 25 6.51 -0.16 -4.04
CA LEU A 25 7.55 -1.11 -3.68
C LEU A 25 8.09 -1.85 -4.91
N GLU A 26 7.21 -2.33 -5.79
CA GLU A 26 7.62 -3.08 -6.99
C GLU A 26 8.42 -2.19 -7.96
N ILE A 27 8.05 -0.92 -8.11
CA ILE A 27 8.82 0.05 -8.89
C ILE A 27 10.22 0.25 -8.30
N LEU A 28 10.33 0.39 -6.97
CA LEU A 28 11.61 0.58 -6.30
C LEU A 28 12.50 -0.66 -6.39
N MET A 29 11.93 -1.86 -6.26
CA MET A 29 12.64 -3.12 -6.47
C MET A 29 13.21 -3.20 -7.88
N TYR A 30 12.38 -2.93 -8.89
CA TYR A 30 12.81 -2.94 -10.29
C TYR A 30 13.90 -1.88 -10.57
N ALA A 31 13.79 -0.69 -9.98
CA ALA A 31 14.81 0.35 -10.12
C ALA A 31 16.17 -0.08 -9.52
N LEU A 32 16.16 -0.72 -8.35
CA LEU A 32 17.38 -1.24 -7.72
C LEU A 32 18.01 -2.39 -8.51
N GLU A 33 17.18 -3.25 -9.11
CA GLU A 33 17.64 -4.31 -10.00
C GLU A 33 18.34 -3.73 -11.25
N LEU A 34 17.77 -2.70 -11.87
CA LEU A 34 18.39 -1.99 -13.00
C LEU A 34 19.70 -1.29 -12.61
N GLU A 35 19.81 -0.83 -11.37
CA GLU A 35 21.03 -0.23 -10.81
C GLU A 35 22.06 -1.27 -10.37
N ILE A 36 21.76 -2.58 -10.48
CA ILE A 36 22.62 -3.69 -10.08
C ILE A 36 23.04 -3.57 -8.61
N VAL A 37 22.11 -3.14 -7.76
CA VAL A 37 22.33 -3.10 -6.31
C VAL A 37 22.27 -4.52 -5.76
N GLU A 38 23.19 -4.90 -4.87
CA GLU A 38 23.16 -6.22 -4.25
C GLU A 38 21.95 -6.36 -3.30
N GLU A 39 21.29 -7.52 -3.29
CA GLU A 39 20.05 -7.77 -2.54
C GLU A 39 20.13 -7.37 -1.06
N GLU A 40 21.31 -7.52 -0.43
CA GLU A 40 21.51 -7.16 0.98
C GLU A 40 21.29 -5.67 1.27
N PHE A 41 21.46 -4.81 0.26
CA PHE A 41 21.26 -3.36 0.35
C PHE A 41 19.87 -2.91 -0.07
N TRP A 42 19.03 -3.78 -0.63
CA TRP A 42 17.74 -3.37 -1.20
C TRP A 42 16.81 -2.74 -0.16
N LYS A 43 16.76 -3.27 1.07
CA LYS A 43 15.96 -2.68 2.15
C LYS A 43 16.34 -1.23 2.42
N ASN A 44 17.64 -0.92 2.43
CA ASN A 44 18.12 0.44 2.65
C ASN A 44 17.81 1.32 1.43
N GLY A 45 18.07 0.83 0.22
CA GLY A 45 17.78 1.56 -1.02
C GLY A 45 16.29 1.90 -1.18
N ILE A 46 15.40 0.95 -0.86
CA ILE A 46 13.95 1.18 -0.81
C ILE A 46 13.64 2.20 0.28
N PHE A 47 14.16 2.01 1.50
CA PHE A 47 13.86 2.89 2.61
C PHE A 47 14.31 4.33 2.37
N GLU A 48 15.37 4.60 1.62
CA GLU A 48 15.77 5.97 1.31
C GLU A 48 14.79 6.65 0.35
N ARG A 49 14.37 5.92 -0.69
CA ARG A 49 13.58 6.43 -1.82
C ARG A 49 12.07 6.39 -1.58
N ALA A 50 11.62 5.53 -0.67
CA ALA A 50 10.22 5.30 -0.37
C ALA A 50 9.49 6.54 0.16
N SER A 51 8.21 6.59 -0.17
CA SER A 51 7.20 7.48 0.37
C SER A 51 7.05 7.25 1.88
N ARG A 52 6.36 8.20 2.52
CA ARG A 52 6.09 8.10 3.95
C ARG A 52 5.24 6.87 4.29
N SER A 53 4.26 6.51 3.44
CA SER A 53 3.38 5.36 3.68
C SER A 53 4.14 4.05 3.61
N LEU A 54 4.97 3.85 2.58
CA LEU A 54 5.81 2.66 2.46
C LEU A 54 6.85 2.58 3.59
N LYS A 55 7.47 3.70 3.99
CA LYS A 55 8.37 3.75 5.16
C LYS A 55 7.68 3.31 6.45
N ILE A 56 6.50 3.85 6.73
CA ILE A 56 5.71 3.47 7.92
C ILE A 56 5.36 1.99 7.86
N PHE A 57 4.97 1.50 6.69
CA PHE A 57 4.67 0.10 6.48
C PHE A 57 5.87 -0.80 6.81
N MET A 58 7.04 -0.48 6.24
CA MET A 58 8.27 -1.22 6.47
C MET A 58 8.62 -1.26 7.96
N VAL A 59 8.60 -0.11 8.66
CA VAL A 59 8.92 -0.04 10.09
C VAL A 59 7.98 -0.89 10.95
N ARG A 60 6.70 -0.97 10.58
CA ARG A 60 5.70 -1.71 11.36
C ARG A 60 5.69 -3.21 11.07
N ASN A 61 6.11 -3.62 9.87
CA ASN A 61 5.87 -4.97 9.39
C ASN A 61 7.13 -5.75 9.03
N VAL A 62 8.31 -5.13 8.96
CA VAL A 62 9.56 -5.80 8.52
C VAL A 62 10.56 -5.86 9.66
N SER A 63 11.03 -7.06 9.96
CA SER A 63 12.15 -7.26 10.88
C SER A 63 13.50 -7.07 10.17
N LYS A 64 14.58 -6.87 10.94
CA LYS A 64 15.92 -6.73 10.37
C LYS A 64 16.37 -7.95 9.55
N GLU A 65 15.88 -9.14 9.88
CA GLU A 65 16.29 -10.41 9.26
C GLU A 65 15.49 -10.74 7.99
N GLU A 66 14.30 -10.15 7.82
CA GLU A 66 13.43 -10.41 6.67
C GLU A 66 13.96 -9.79 5.38
N LYS A 67 13.72 -10.44 4.26
CA LYS A 67 14.09 -9.94 2.93
C LYS A 67 13.03 -8.96 2.39
N VAL A 68 13.35 -8.29 1.29
CA VAL A 68 12.40 -7.41 0.60
C VAL A 68 11.24 -8.21 0.02
N GLU A 69 11.46 -9.45 -0.39
CA GLU A 69 10.42 -10.35 -0.88
C GLU A 69 9.37 -10.65 0.20
N ASP A 70 9.79 -10.77 1.46
CA ASP A 70 8.87 -10.96 2.59
C ASP A 70 7.97 -9.73 2.78
N LEU A 71 8.54 -8.53 2.63
CA LEU A 71 7.79 -7.28 2.64
C LEU A 71 6.75 -7.24 1.50
N ARG A 72 7.15 -7.62 0.28
CA ARG A 72 6.26 -7.70 -0.88
C ARG A 72 5.09 -8.66 -0.63
N MET A 73 5.37 -9.84 -0.10
CA MET A 73 4.33 -10.83 0.20
C MET A 73 3.33 -10.34 1.26
N LYS A 74 3.78 -9.60 2.26
CA LYS A 74 2.91 -8.97 3.28
C LYS A 74 1.99 -7.91 2.67
N LEU A 75 2.51 -7.09 1.75
CA LEU A 75 1.70 -6.10 1.04
C LEU A 75 0.66 -6.75 0.13
N ILE A 76 1.04 -7.77 -0.65
CA ILE A 76 0.10 -8.54 -1.48
C ILE A 76 -1.04 -9.11 -0.64
N ARG A 77 -0.75 -9.65 0.55
CA ARG A 77 -1.77 -10.18 1.44
C ARG A 77 -2.76 -9.09 1.88
N LYS A 78 -2.25 -7.94 2.33
CA LYS A 78 -3.09 -6.82 2.76
C LYS A 78 -3.97 -6.26 1.66
N VAL A 79 -3.44 -6.14 0.44
CA VAL A 79 -4.24 -5.72 -0.72
C VAL A 79 -5.42 -6.68 -0.94
N ARG A 80 -5.19 -8.00 -0.81
CA ARG A 80 -6.28 -8.98 -0.91
C ARG A 80 -7.28 -8.87 0.23
N GLU A 81 -6.81 -8.69 1.46
CA GLU A 81 -7.68 -8.50 2.64
C GLU A 81 -8.57 -7.26 2.46
N GLU A 82 -8.01 -6.15 1.97
CA GLU A 82 -8.74 -4.91 1.66
C GLU A 82 -9.80 -5.13 0.56
N GLU A 83 -9.48 -5.89 -0.48
CA GLU A 83 -10.43 -6.24 -1.54
C GLU A 83 -11.58 -7.11 -1.03
N GLU A 84 -11.28 -8.14 -0.23
CA GLU A 84 -12.28 -9.02 0.38
C GLU A 84 -13.18 -8.28 1.40
N GLU A 85 -12.63 -7.31 2.14
CA GLU A 85 -13.43 -6.46 3.04
C GLU A 85 -14.38 -5.55 2.26
N LYS A 86 -13.94 -4.99 1.14
CA LYS A 86 -14.80 -4.17 0.27
C LYS A 86 -15.92 -4.98 -0.36
N GLU A 87 -15.61 -6.18 -0.86
CA GLU A 87 -16.62 -7.08 -1.42
C GLU A 87 -17.70 -7.40 -0.38
N ARG A 88 -17.28 -7.78 0.84
CA ARG A 88 -18.20 -8.05 1.95
C ARG A 88 -19.03 -6.83 2.35
N ALA A 89 -18.44 -5.64 2.36
CA ALA A 89 -19.16 -4.41 2.69
C ALA A 89 -20.24 -4.08 1.65
N MET A 90 -19.92 -4.27 0.37
CA MET A 90 -20.84 -4.05 -0.75
C MET A 90 -21.99 -5.08 -0.74
N ASP A 91 -21.69 -6.35 -0.48
CA ASP A 91 -22.72 -7.39 -0.33
C ASP A 91 -23.69 -7.08 0.81
N LEU A 92 -23.17 -6.62 1.96
CA LEU A 92 -23.98 -6.24 3.10
C LEU A 92 -24.88 -5.03 2.78
N GLN A 93 -24.33 -4.03 2.08
CA GLN A 93 -25.10 -2.86 1.64
C GLN A 93 -26.24 -3.26 0.70
N ASN A 94 -25.96 -4.12 -0.28
CA ASN A 94 -26.97 -4.64 -1.21
C ASN A 94 -28.10 -5.39 -0.49
N LEU A 95 -27.80 -6.13 0.59
CA LEU A 95 -28.80 -6.81 1.41
C LEU A 95 -29.67 -5.86 2.26
N ILE A 96 -29.13 -4.70 2.65
CA ILE A 96 -29.86 -3.68 3.43
C ILE A 96 -30.74 -2.81 2.53
N GLU A 97 -30.34 -2.61 1.27
CA GLU A 97 -31.09 -1.83 0.28
C GLU A 97 -32.24 -2.61 -0.40
N MET A 98 -32.42 -3.91 -0.08
CA MET A 98 -33.55 -4.76 -0.49
C MET A 98 -34.70 -4.75 0.52
#